data_AF-A0A7S6WQY1-F1
#
_entry.id   AF-A0A7S6WQY1-F1
#
_cell.length_a   1.000
_cell.length_b   1.000
_cell.length_c   1.000
_cell.angle_alpha   90.00
_cell.angle_beta   90.00
_cell.angle_gamma   90.00
#
_symmetry.space_group_name_H-M   'P 1'
#
loop_
_entity.id
_entity.type
_entity.pdbx_description
1 polymer ?
#
loop_
_entity_poly.entity_id
_entity_poly.type
_entity_poly.pdbx_seq_one_letter_code
_entity_poly.pdbx_strand_id
1 'polypeptide(L)'
;MGICIVNDIQVNYKGVIIYKNNSVGDASVYSLTDDFNTNRIDFSELFGCFSINFNNLKDNSVTFFCDNMGYMPIYYNTKSSPIFSDSLIDIVEKTKQTKIDLDWNGVFSFLEFGFCCSDLTFFKNIKKCSGNYMYIIKNNSLNIVEKKFTYSVNINDIDSYVEQLKKNYFLLKMKNYCLI
;
A
#
# COMPACT_ATOMS: atom_id res chain seq x y z
N MET A 1 -0.54 13.82 7.01
CA MET A 1 0.60 12.89 6.82
C MET A 1 1.18 12.68 8.21
N GLY A 2 1.16 11.45 8.71
CA GLY A 2 1.73 11.12 10.00
C GLY A 2 3.20 10.71 9.84
N ILE A 3 4.02 11.05 10.83
CA ILE A 3 5.43 10.69 10.91
C ILE A 3 5.72 10.22 12.32
N CYS A 4 6.36 9.06 12.46
CA CYS A 4 6.89 8.60 13.74
C CYS A 4 8.26 7.93 13.55
N ILE A 5 9.04 7.83 14.63
CA ILE A 5 10.34 7.16 14.62
C ILE A 5 10.33 6.09 15.71
N VAL A 6 10.66 4.86 15.35
CA VAL A 6 10.74 3.70 16.24
C VAL A 6 11.99 2.89 15.89
N ASN A 7 12.91 2.72 16.84
CA ASN A 7 14.10 1.87 16.68
C ASN A 7 14.88 2.09 15.37
N ASP A 8 15.23 3.35 15.07
CA ASP A 8 15.93 3.78 13.85
C ASP A 8 15.15 3.60 12.54
N ILE A 9 13.83 3.38 12.63
CA ILE A 9 12.93 3.38 11.49
C ILE A 9 12.06 4.62 11.56
N GLN A 10 12.19 5.49 10.55
CA GLN A 10 11.24 6.56 10.34
C GLN A 10 10.09 6.04 9.49
N VAL A 11 8.88 6.14 10.02
CA VAL A 11 7.65 5.72 9.35
C VAL A 11 6.90 6.95 8.89
N ASN A 12 6.59 7.02 7.60
CA ASN A 12 5.71 8.04 7.05
C ASN A 12 4.46 7.38 6.50
N TYR A 13 3.29 7.91 6.87
CA TYR A 13 2.02 7.34 6.42
C TYR A 13 0.96 8.40 6.10
N LYS A 14 0.03 8.04 5.23
CA LYS A 14 -1.19 8.81 4.91
C LYS A 14 -2.39 7.87 4.98
N GLY A 15 -3.54 8.43 5.36
CA GLY A 15 -4.80 7.70 5.43
C GLY A 15 -5.06 7.06 6.79
N VAL A 16 -5.94 6.06 6.78
CA VAL A 16 -6.44 5.34 7.96
C VAL A 16 -5.79 3.97 8.01
N ILE A 17 -5.07 3.69 9.09
CA ILE A 17 -4.40 2.41 9.35
C ILE A 17 -4.98 1.80 10.62
N ILE A 18 -5.40 0.54 10.52
CA ILE A 18 -5.87 -0.29 11.63
C ILE A 18 -5.07 -1.59 11.58
N TYR A 19 -4.44 -1.95 12.69
CA TYR A 19 -3.61 -3.14 12.76
C TYR A 19 -3.74 -3.85 14.12
N LYS A 20 -3.84 -5.19 14.13
CA LYS A 20 -3.86 -6.01 15.36
C LYS A 20 -4.92 -5.60 16.40
N ASN A 21 -6.12 -5.20 15.96
CA ASN A 21 -7.21 -4.67 16.80
C ASN A 21 -6.89 -3.38 17.58
N ASN A 22 -5.82 -2.67 17.25
CA ASN A 22 -5.58 -1.34 17.80
C ASN A 22 -6.60 -0.33 17.24
N SER A 23 -6.73 0.81 17.94
CA SER A 23 -7.47 1.95 17.41
C SER A 23 -6.79 2.51 16.16
N VAL A 24 -7.59 3.24 15.36
CA VAL A 24 -7.11 3.95 14.18
C VAL A 24 -5.94 4.87 14.52
N GLY A 25 -4.90 4.86 13.69
CA GLY A 25 -3.80 5.84 13.75
C GLY A 25 -2.57 5.30 14.49
N ASP A 26 -2.00 6.10 15.39
CA ASP A 26 -0.65 5.89 15.90
C ASP A 26 -0.45 4.53 16.58
N ALA A 27 -1.40 4.07 17.41
CA ALA A 27 -1.30 2.75 18.07
C ALA A 27 -1.16 1.60 17.05
N SER A 28 -1.92 1.65 15.95
CA SER A 28 -1.79 0.70 14.84
C SER A 28 -0.45 0.82 14.13
N VAL A 29 0.04 2.04 13.91
CA VAL A 29 1.33 2.30 13.24
C VAL A 29 2.51 1.80 14.08
N TYR A 30 2.49 2.03 15.40
CA TYR A 30 3.51 1.51 16.32
C TYR A 30 3.54 -0.01 16.31
N SER A 31 2.38 -0.66 16.49
CA SER A 31 2.29 -2.13 16.43
C SER A 31 2.75 -2.69 15.08
N LEU A 32 2.45 -2.00 13.97
CA LEU A 32 2.90 -2.41 12.65
C LEU A 32 4.42 -2.26 12.49
N THR A 33 5.00 -1.21 13.09
CA THR A 33 6.45 -0.95 13.06
C THR A 33 7.23 -1.99 13.86
N ASP A 34 6.68 -2.45 14.99
CA ASP A 34 7.28 -3.52 15.78
C ASP A 34 7.31 -4.85 15.02
N ASP A 35 6.22 -5.18 14.32
CA ASP A 35 6.18 -6.36 13.45
C ASP A 35 7.06 -6.21 12.21
N PHE A 36 7.16 -5.01 11.65
CA PHE A 36 8.09 -4.71 10.56
C PHE A 36 9.54 -5.01 10.99
N ASN A 37 9.95 -4.51 12.17
CA ASN A 37 11.28 -4.74 12.74
C ASN A 37 11.61 -6.22 12.95
N THR A 38 10.60 -7.04 13.22
CA THR A 38 10.76 -8.49 13.44
C THR A 38 10.46 -9.33 12.20
N ASN A 39 10.13 -8.71 11.07
CA ASN A 39 9.70 -9.35 9.83
C ASN A 39 8.48 -10.29 10.02
N ARG A 40 7.49 -9.82 10.78
CA ARG A 40 6.30 -10.58 11.21
C ARG A 40 4.98 -9.85 10.92
N ILE A 41 4.96 -8.97 9.91
CA ILE A 41 3.72 -8.30 9.51
C ILE A 41 2.70 -9.35 9.07
N ASP A 42 1.54 -9.35 9.71
CA ASP A 42 0.37 -10.11 9.26
C ASP A 42 -0.55 -9.20 8.46
N PHE A 43 -0.41 -9.22 7.13
CA PHE A 43 -1.23 -8.40 6.23
C PHE A 43 -2.72 -8.75 6.28
N SER A 44 -3.10 -9.88 6.88
CA SER A 44 -4.49 -10.29 7.11
C SER A 44 -5.16 -9.49 8.22
N GLU A 45 -4.38 -8.91 9.13
CA GLU A 45 -4.85 -8.06 10.24
C GLU A 45 -4.67 -6.56 9.96
N LEU A 46 -4.20 -6.21 8.76
CA LEU A 46 -3.96 -4.83 8.34
C LEU A 46 -5.11 -4.32 7.48
N PHE A 47 -5.85 -3.36 8.03
CA PHE A 47 -7.04 -2.79 7.41
C PHE A 47 -6.94 -1.27 7.26
N GLY A 48 -7.75 -0.75 6.33
CA GLY A 48 -7.94 0.67 6.11
C GLY A 48 -7.59 1.09 4.68
N CYS A 49 -7.43 2.39 4.52
CA CYS A 49 -7.17 3.07 3.26
C CYS A 49 -5.93 3.92 3.50
N PHE A 50 -4.76 3.46 3.04
CA PHE A 50 -3.50 4.05 3.45
C PHE A 50 -2.37 3.85 2.44
N SER A 51 -1.37 4.72 2.55
CA SER A 51 -0.03 4.51 2.02
C SER A 51 0.99 4.66 3.14
N ILE A 52 1.99 3.78 3.18
CA ILE A 52 3.00 3.76 4.24
C ILE A 52 4.39 3.46 3.67
N ASN A 53 5.41 4.11 4.23
CA ASN A 53 6.80 3.76 4.01
C ASN A 53 7.59 3.73 5.33
N PHE A 54 8.49 2.75 5.42
CA PHE A 54 9.44 2.51 6.48
C PHE A 54 10.83 2.84 5.94
N ASN A 55 11.41 3.93 6.42
CA ASN A 55 12.76 4.34 6.11
C ASN A 55 13.70 3.82 7.20
N ASN A 56 14.51 2.82 6.89
CA ASN A 56 15.54 2.33 7.79
C ASN A 56 16.74 3.28 7.76
N LEU A 57 16.95 4.01 8.86
CA LEU A 57 17.99 5.03 8.95
C LEU A 57 19.40 4.42 9.07
N LYS A 58 19.54 3.13 9.40
CA LYS A 58 20.83 2.45 9.53
C LYS A 58 21.43 2.03 8.20
N ASP A 59 20.61 1.44 7.33
CA ASP A 59 21.07 0.91 6.04
C ASP A 59 20.53 1.67 4.83
N ASN A 60 19.82 2.77 5.08
CA ASN A 60 19.19 3.63 4.07
C ASN A 60 18.25 2.86 3.12
N SER A 61 17.69 1.74 3.58
CA SER A 61 16.66 1.03 2.84
C SER A 61 15.29 1.63 3.08
N VAL A 62 14.44 1.57 2.06
CA VAL A 62 13.06 2.05 2.16
C VAL A 62 12.13 0.92 1.75
N THR A 63 11.20 0.59 2.63
CA THR A 63 10.12 -0.36 2.34
C THR A 63 8.81 0.37 2.29
N PHE A 64 8.03 0.20 1.24
CA PHE A 64 6.76 0.89 1.07
C PHE A 64 5.69 -0.02 0.48
N PHE A 65 4.45 0.26 0.85
CA PHE A 65 3.26 -0.41 0.32
C PHE A 65 2.01 0.42 0.62
N CYS A 66 0.91 0.08 -0.06
CA CYS A 66 -0.40 0.68 0.15
C CYS A 66 -1.39 -0.34 0.72
N ASP A 67 -2.63 0.08 0.92
CA ASP A 67 -3.76 -0.78 1.26
C ASP A 67 -3.96 -1.91 0.24
N ASN A 68 -4.69 -2.95 0.64
CA ASN A 68 -4.84 -4.17 -0.17
C ASN A 68 -5.65 -3.95 -1.46
N MET A 69 -6.42 -2.84 -1.56
CA MET A 69 -7.13 -2.48 -2.79
C MET A 69 -6.31 -1.55 -3.69
N GLY A 70 -5.18 -1.03 -3.20
CA GLY A 70 -4.39 -0.02 -3.90
C GLY A 70 -5.11 1.32 -4.08
N TYR A 71 -6.04 1.64 -3.17
CA TYR A 71 -6.85 2.86 -3.25
C TYR A 71 -6.04 4.13 -2.98
N MET A 72 -5.06 4.08 -2.08
CA MET A 72 -4.06 5.13 -1.88
C MET A 72 -2.74 4.78 -2.58
N PRO A 73 -2.61 5.08 -3.88
CA PRO A 73 -1.48 4.61 -4.67
C PRO A 73 -0.16 5.24 -4.21
N ILE A 74 0.88 4.41 -4.26
CA ILE A 74 2.26 4.88 -4.33
C ILE A 74 2.73 4.62 -5.76
N TYR A 75 3.36 5.60 -6.36
CA TYR A 75 3.97 5.50 -7.67
C TYR A 75 5.48 5.32 -7.54
N TYR A 76 6.08 4.53 -8.41
CA TYR A 76 7.52 4.33 -8.45
C TYR A 76 8.02 4.32 -9.89
N ASN A 77 9.29 4.67 -10.10
CA ASN A 77 9.90 4.55 -11.42
C ASN A 77 10.65 3.21 -11.56
N THR A 78 10.73 2.73 -12.80
CA THR A 78 11.42 1.47 -13.15
C THR A 78 12.82 1.70 -13.74
N LYS A 79 13.33 2.95 -13.70
CA LYS A 79 14.68 3.29 -14.18
C LYS A 79 15.75 2.85 -13.16
N SER A 80 17.03 2.96 -13.54
CA SER A 80 18.21 2.48 -12.78
C SER A 80 18.38 3.06 -11.36
N SER A 81 17.69 4.15 -11.04
CA SER A 81 17.61 4.70 -9.69
C SER A 81 16.13 4.74 -9.29
N PRO A 82 15.66 3.72 -8.53
CA PRO A 82 14.28 3.66 -8.11
C PRO A 82 13.99 4.76 -7.10
N ILE A 83 12.98 5.56 -7.40
CA ILE A 83 12.38 6.58 -6.57
C ILE A 83 10.87 6.35 -6.55
N PHE A 84 10.22 6.80 -5.49
CA PHE A 84 8.78 6.67 -5.33
C PHE A 84 8.14 7.98 -4.85
N SER A 85 6.83 8.08 -5.00
CA SER A 85 6.01 9.18 -4.52
C SER A 85 4.58 8.73 -4.29
N ASP A 86 3.87 9.36 -3.37
CA ASP A 86 2.42 9.18 -3.23
C ASP A 86 1.60 10.09 -4.17
N SER A 87 2.28 10.83 -5.06
CA SER A 87 1.66 11.68 -6.07
C SER A 87 2.24 11.38 -7.45
N LEU A 88 1.36 11.12 -8.42
CA LEU A 88 1.76 10.92 -9.81
C LEU A 88 2.47 12.16 -10.37
N ILE A 89 1.98 13.35 -10.03
CA ILE A 89 2.55 14.62 -10.51
C ILE A 89 3.98 14.80 -9.99
N ASP A 90 4.18 14.57 -8.69
CA ASP A 90 5.50 14.72 -8.06
C ASP A 90 6.54 13.73 -8.64
N ILE A 91 6.17 12.47 -8.86
CA ILE A 91 7.11 11.53 -9.49
C ILE A 91 7.40 11.87 -10.96
N VAL A 92 6.42 12.40 -11.69
CA VAL A 92 6.60 12.86 -13.08
C VAL A 92 7.61 14.00 -13.13
N GLU A 93 7.50 14.97 -12.23
CA GLU A 93 8.44 16.09 -12.10
C GLU A 93 9.84 15.60 -11.71
N LYS A 94 9.96 14.77 -10.66
CA LYS A 94 11.23 14.21 -10.19
C LYS A 94 11.96 13.41 -11.26
N THR A 95 11.23 12.66 -12.08
CA THR A 95 11.78 11.83 -13.14
C THR A 95 11.90 12.54 -14.49
N LYS A 96 11.46 13.81 -14.58
CA LYS A 96 11.51 14.66 -15.78
C LYS A 96 10.90 13.96 -17.01
N GLN A 97 9.72 13.36 -16.84
CA GLN A 97 9.07 12.66 -17.96
C GLN A 97 8.75 13.63 -19.10
N THR A 98 8.81 13.11 -20.32
CA THR A 98 8.47 13.85 -21.52
C THR A 98 7.44 13.10 -22.36
N LYS A 99 7.01 13.67 -23.49
CA LYS A 99 6.08 13.02 -24.42
C LYS A 99 6.58 11.67 -24.94
N ILE A 100 7.91 11.47 -25.02
CA ILE A 100 8.48 10.21 -25.51
C ILE A 100 8.29 9.05 -24.52
N ASP A 101 8.10 9.38 -23.25
CA ASP A 101 7.91 8.42 -22.16
C ASP A 101 6.44 7.99 -22.01
N LEU A 102 5.51 8.54 -22.80
CA LEU A 102 4.09 8.22 -22.69
C LEU A 102 3.79 6.75 -22.98
N ASP A 103 3.02 6.11 -22.10
CA ASP A 103 2.47 4.78 -22.30
C ASP A 103 1.06 4.89 -22.88
N TRP A 104 0.93 4.63 -24.18
CA TRP A 104 -0.36 4.72 -24.87
C TRP A 104 -1.40 3.75 -24.31
N ASN A 105 -1.00 2.62 -23.73
CA ASN A 105 -1.96 1.72 -23.08
C ASN A 105 -2.57 2.37 -21.83
N GLY A 106 -1.75 3.07 -21.04
CA GLY A 106 -2.24 3.83 -19.90
C GLY A 106 -3.12 5.00 -20.31
N VAL A 107 -2.75 5.71 -21.38
CA VAL A 107 -3.57 6.79 -21.95
C VAL A 107 -4.92 6.26 -22.43
N PHE A 108 -4.95 5.18 -23.21
CA PHE A 108 -6.19 4.59 -23.69
C PHE A 108 -7.06 4.07 -22.54
N SER A 109 -6.47 3.38 -21.55
CA SER A 109 -7.18 2.94 -20.35
C SER A 109 -7.89 4.10 -19.65
N PHE A 110 -7.22 5.24 -19.48
CA PHE A 110 -7.84 6.40 -18.86
C PHE A 110 -8.96 7.02 -19.71
N LEU A 111 -8.76 7.12 -21.02
CA LEU A 111 -9.78 7.67 -21.92
C LEU A 111 -11.03 6.79 -21.99
N GLU A 112 -10.86 5.47 -21.88
CA GLU A 112 -11.95 4.50 -21.94
C GLU A 112 -12.69 4.38 -20.59
N PHE A 113 -11.95 4.29 -19.48
CA PHE A 113 -12.52 3.95 -18.17
C PHE A 113 -12.52 5.10 -17.15
N GLY A 114 -11.86 6.22 -17.45
CA GLY A 114 -11.63 7.31 -16.48
C GLY A 114 -10.52 7.04 -15.47
N PHE A 115 -9.83 5.89 -15.56
CA PHE A 115 -8.70 5.53 -14.71
C PHE A 115 -7.71 4.58 -15.42
N CYS A 116 -6.47 4.51 -14.94
CA CYS A 116 -5.49 3.55 -15.42
C CYS A 116 -5.63 2.20 -14.68
N CYS A 117 -5.93 1.14 -15.43
CA CYS A 117 -6.07 -0.22 -14.92
C CYS A 117 -4.73 -0.79 -14.40
N SER A 118 -4.80 -1.70 -13.42
CA SER A 118 -3.62 -2.37 -12.84
C SER A 118 -2.56 -1.38 -12.34
N ASP A 119 -1.29 -1.64 -12.63
CA ASP A 119 -0.08 -0.88 -12.32
C ASP A 119 0.21 0.24 -13.35
N LEU A 120 -0.64 0.41 -14.37
CA LEU A 120 -0.40 1.37 -15.45
C LEU A 120 -0.50 2.82 -14.95
N THR A 121 0.25 3.68 -15.64
CA THR A 121 0.13 5.14 -15.58
C THR A 121 0.22 5.68 -17.01
N PHE A 122 0.14 7.00 -17.17
CA PHE A 122 0.41 7.63 -18.47
C PHE A 122 1.86 7.51 -18.95
N PHE A 123 2.79 7.01 -18.12
CA PHE A 123 4.22 6.99 -18.43
C PHE A 123 4.78 5.57 -18.31
N LYS A 124 5.52 5.12 -19.34
CA LYS A 124 6.04 3.74 -19.45
C LYS A 124 6.89 3.34 -18.24
N ASN A 125 7.64 4.31 -17.74
CA ASN A 125 8.64 4.13 -16.69
C ASN A 125 8.13 4.46 -15.29
N ILE A 126 6.84 4.78 -15.14
CA ILE A 126 6.21 5.05 -13.83
C ILE A 126 5.07 4.05 -13.65
N LYS A 127 5.10 3.32 -12.55
CA LYS A 127 4.13 2.30 -12.22
C LYS A 127 3.44 2.62 -10.90
N LYS A 128 2.18 2.21 -10.79
CA LYS A 128 1.41 2.26 -9.55
C LYS A 128 1.66 0.97 -8.75
N CYS A 129 1.89 1.10 -7.46
CA CYS A 129 2.01 -0.05 -6.57
C CYS A 129 0.71 -0.86 -6.57
N SER A 130 0.84 -2.18 -6.65
CA SER A 130 -0.28 -3.08 -6.42
C SER A 130 -0.48 -3.28 -4.93
N GLY A 131 -1.74 -3.39 -4.51
CA GLY A 131 -2.11 -3.70 -3.14
C GLY A 131 -1.61 -5.07 -2.65
N ASN A 132 -1.21 -5.95 -3.58
CA ASN A 132 -0.70 -7.30 -3.26
C ASN A 132 0.80 -7.34 -2.94
N TYR A 133 1.54 -6.26 -3.17
CA TYR A 133 3.00 -6.26 -3.04
C TYR A 133 3.49 -5.24 -2.02
N MET A 134 4.66 -5.56 -1.49
CA MET A 134 5.54 -4.67 -0.75
C MET A 134 6.80 -4.43 -1.59
N TYR A 135 7.25 -3.18 -1.60
CA TYR A 135 8.34 -2.72 -2.44
C TYR A 135 9.51 -2.29 -1.55
N ILE A 136 10.70 -2.78 -1.85
CA ILE A 136 11.90 -2.58 -1.03
C ILE A 136 12.98 -1.98 -1.92
N ILE A 137 13.38 -0.74 -1.64
CA ILE A 137 14.53 -0.09 -2.26
C ILE A 137 15.72 -0.25 -1.33
N LYS A 138 16.77 -0.92 -1.81
CA LYS A 138 18.06 -1.06 -1.10
C LYS A 138 19.19 -1.09 -2.12
N ASN A 139 20.25 -0.33 -1.88
CA ASN A 139 21.42 -0.24 -2.78
C ASN A 139 21.02 0.05 -4.25
N ASN A 140 20.15 1.04 -4.47
CA ASN A 140 19.58 1.40 -5.78
C ASN A 140 18.86 0.25 -6.53
N SER A 141 18.51 -0.82 -5.83
CA SER A 141 17.77 -1.94 -6.40
C SER A 141 16.38 -2.00 -5.81
N LEU A 142 15.37 -2.20 -6.67
CA LEU A 142 13.99 -2.39 -6.28
C LEU A 142 13.68 -3.89 -6.22
N ASN A 143 13.29 -4.38 -5.04
CA ASN A 143 12.77 -5.72 -4.84
C ASN A 143 11.27 -5.65 -4.57
N ILE A 144 10.51 -6.57 -5.15
CA ILE A 144 9.06 -6.66 -5.00
C ILE A 144 8.77 -7.98 -4.28
N VAL A 145 8.04 -7.91 -3.16
CA VAL A 145 7.71 -9.05 -2.31
C VAL A 145 6.19 -9.15 -2.22
N GLU A 146 5.64 -10.32 -2.46
CA GLU A 146 4.21 -10.58 -2.30
C GLU A 146 3.80 -10.58 -0.83
N LYS A 147 2.74 -9.84 -0.53
CA LYS A 147 2.09 -9.86 0.78
C LYS A 147 1.39 -11.20 0.95
N LYS A 148 1.72 -11.90 2.03
CA LYS A 148 1.04 -13.15 2.38
C LYS A 148 -0.19 -12.84 3.22
N PHE A 149 -1.34 -13.31 2.74
CA PHE A 149 -2.60 -13.22 3.46
C PHE A 149 -3.01 -14.61 3.94
N THR A 150 -3.41 -14.70 5.20
CA THR A 150 -3.88 -15.91 5.84
C THR A 150 -5.39 -15.80 6.01
N TYR A 151 -6.14 -16.18 4.98
CA TYR A 151 -7.59 -16.26 5.06
C TYR A 151 -8.02 -17.72 5.23
N SER A 152 -8.43 -18.10 6.43
CA SER A 152 -9.06 -19.40 6.70
C SER A 152 -10.57 -19.29 6.50
N VAL A 153 -10.98 -19.23 5.24
CA VAL A 153 -12.40 -19.16 4.89
C VAL A 153 -12.90 -20.57 4.63
N ASN A 154 -13.49 -21.20 5.65
CA ASN A 154 -14.13 -22.50 5.53
C ASN A 154 -15.60 -22.30 5.07
N ILE A 155 -15.78 -21.92 3.81
CA ILE A 155 -17.12 -21.81 3.19
C ILE A 155 -17.46 -23.17 2.61
N ASN A 156 -18.22 -23.96 3.36
CA ASN A 156 -18.74 -25.23 2.88
C ASN A 156 -20.11 -25.08 2.19
N ASP A 157 -20.81 -23.96 2.39
CA ASP A 157 -22.07 -23.62 1.74
C ASP A 157 -22.35 -22.09 1.76
N ILE A 158 -23.35 -21.68 0.96
CA ILE A 158 -23.75 -20.27 0.80
C ILE A 158 -24.26 -19.67 2.12
N ASP A 159 -24.93 -20.45 2.96
CA ASP A 159 -25.51 -19.96 4.21
C ASP A 159 -24.41 -19.59 5.22
N SER A 160 -23.37 -20.41 5.34
CA SER A 160 -22.18 -20.16 6.13
C SER A 160 -21.44 -18.89 5.67
N TYR A 161 -21.39 -18.64 4.36
CA TYR A 161 -20.83 -17.40 3.82
C TYR A 161 -21.68 -16.17 4.20
N VAL A 162 -23.00 -16.26 4.04
CA VAL A 162 -23.92 -15.18 4.41
C VAL A 162 -23.85 -14.87 5.91
N GLU A 163 -23.76 -15.88 6.77
CA GLU A 163 -23.60 -15.69 8.22
C GLU A 163 -22.24 -15.07 8.57
N GLN A 164 -21.15 -15.45 7.89
CA GLN A 164 -19.86 -14.77 8.05
C GLN A 164 -19.92 -13.31 7.61
N LEU A 165 -20.58 -13.00 6.48
CA LEU A 165 -20.77 -11.62 6.03
C LEU A 165 -21.54 -10.79 7.05
N LYS A 166 -22.64 -11.32 7.61
CA LYS A 166 -23.41 -10.64 8.66
C LYS A 166 -22.56 -10.40 9.90
N LYS A 167 -21.77 -11.39 10.33
CA LYS A 167 -20.85 -11.26 11.47
C LYS A 167 -19.80 -10.18 11.22
N ASN A 168 -19.18 -10.17 10.05
CA ASN A 168 -18.18 -9.17 9.67
C ASN A 168 -18.79 -7.77 9.61
N TYR A 169 -19.97 -7.62 9.01
CA TYR A 169 -20.72 -6.37 8.98
C TYR A 169 -21.06 -5.86 10.40
N PHE A 170 -21.51 -6.75 11.28
CA PHE A 170 -21.83 -6.40 12.66
C PHE A 170 -20.59 -5.97 13.45
N LEU A 171 -19.45 -6.65 13.27
CA LEU A 171 -18.17 -6.26 13.85
C LEU A 171 -17.70 -4.88 13.37
N LEU A 172 -17.89 -4.57 12.08
CA LEU A 172 -17.58 -3.25 11.53
C LEU A 172 -18.47 -2.16 12.14
N LYS A 173 -19.76 -2.44 12.30
CA LYS A 173 -20.75 -1.52 12.90
C LYS A 173 -20.50 -1.28 14.39
N MET A 174 -20.10 -2.31 15.14
CA MET A 174 -19.80 -2.21 16.58
C MET A 174 -18.48 -1.50 16.88
N LYS A 175 -17.51 -1.56 15.96
CA LYS A 175 -16.19 -0.94 16.16
C LYS A 175 -16.15 0.57 15.82
N ASN A 176 -17.28 1.23 15.57
CA ASN A 176 -17.36 2.64 15.17
C ASN A 176 -16.43 3.00 14.00
N TYR A 177 -16.19 2.07 13.08
CA TYR A 177 -15.52 2.41 11.83
C TYR A 177 -16.52 3.20 11.00
N CYS A 178 -16.40 4.53 11.02
CA CYS A 178 -17.02 5.38 10.00
C CYS A 178 -16.50 4.92 8.65
N LEU A 179 -17.32 4.15 7.93
CA LEU A 179 -17.25 4.06 6.49
C LEU A 179 -17.64 5.43 5.96
N ILE A 180 -16.63 6.26 5.64
CA ILE A 180 -16.80 7.50 4.87
C ILE A 180 -16.90 7.10 3.40
#